data_AF-A0A1R4AAT5-F1
#
_entry.id   AF-A0A1R4AAT5-F1
#
_cell.length_a   1.000
_cell.length_b   1.000
_cell.length_c   1.000
_cell.angle_alpha   90.00
_cell.angle_beta   90.00
_cell.angle_gamma   90.00
#
_symmetry.space_group_name_H-M   'P 1'
#
loop_
_entity.id
_entity.type
_entity.pdbx_description
1 polymer ?
#
loop_
_entity_poly.entity_id
_entity_poly.type
_entity_poly.pdbx_seq_one_letter_code
_entity_poly.pdbx_strand_id
1 'polypeptide(L)'
;MFTLHDEERKVLEKNEIPISLSLDSDLVSRLKRFMDKGPSICPVATLSTTMGEFDIELYWHHAPRTCFNFYELCRTHYYNGITIHKVVRNAFIQSGDPTNTGRGGKSIYGETFPDELNPELKHTGAGVVSMVNAGPDTNTSQFIILLSPQPSFDGKFSIFGRVSRNLNVVAKIGNVRTTPKFNPIDTVKIVRASVPHIS
;
A
#
# COMPACT_ATOMS: atom_id res chain seq x y z
N MET A 1 27.64 -21.12 -1.35
CA MET A 1 27.41 -20.34 -2.58
C MET A 1 26.29 -21.07 -3.31
N PHE A 2 25.03 -20.69 -3.04
CA PHE A 2 23.86 -21.36 -3.62
C PHE A 2 23.52 -20.68 -4.94
N THR A 3 23.63 -21.41 -6.04
CA THR A 3 23.28 -20.96 -7.38
C THR A 3 21.76 -21.09 -7.52
N LEU A 4 21.05 -19.98 -7.67
CA LEU A 4 19.61 -19.96 -7.96
C LEU A 4 19.34 -20.60 -9.33
N HIS A 5 18.26 -21.38 -9.43
CA HIS A 5 17.89 -22.13 -10.64
C HIS A 5 17.33 -21.17 -11.71
N ASP A 6 17.55 -21.51 -12.99
CA ASP A 6 17.26 -20.66 -14.16
C ASP A 6 15.82 -20.15 -14.29
N GLU A 7 14.85 -20.78 -13.60
CA GLU A 7 13.46 -20.33 -13.55
C GLU A 7 13.28 -19.09 -12.64
N GLU A 8 14.08 -18.94 -11.58
CA GLU A 8 14.06 -17.77 -10.68
C GLU A 8 14.71 -16.54 -11.35
N ARG A 9 15.69 -16.77 -12.25
CA ARG A 9 16.30 -15.70 -13.07
C ARG A 9 15.31 -15.08 -14.07
N LYS A 10 14.41 -15.87 -14.65
CA LYS A 10 13.43 -15.37 -15.63
C LYS A 10 12.40 -14.41 -15.02
N VAL A 11 12.09 -14.53 -13.73
CA VAL A 11 11.18 -13.60 -13.02
C VAL A 11 11.86 -12.25 -12.78
N LEU A 12 13.18 -12.25 -12.58
CA LEU A 12 14.00 -11.05 -12.39
C LEU A 12 14.29 -10.31 -13.71
N GLU A 13 14.51 -11.04 -14.81
CA GLU A 13 14.78 -10.45 -16.13
C GLU A 13 13.54 -9.81 -16.78
N LYS A 14 12.32 -10.28 -16.45
CA LYS A 14 11.08 -9.69 -17.02
C LYS A 14 10.68 -8.36 -16.38
N ASN A 15 11.33 -7.98 -15.29
CA ASN A 15 11.06 -6.77 -14.52
C ASN A 15 12.26 -5.81 -14.54
N GLU A 16 12.89 -5.59 -15.69
CA GLU A 16 13.88 -4.52 -15.84
C GLU A 16 13.24 -3.18 -15.49
N ILE A 17 13.41 -2.78 -14.23
CA ILE A 17 13.09 -1.46 -13.73
C ILE A 17 14.13 -0.55 -14.40
N PRO A 18 13.76 0.40 -15.27
CA PRO A 18 14.63 1.53 -15.53
C PRO A 18 14.75 2.28 -14.21
N ILE A 19 15.81 1.98 -13.45
CA ILE A 19 16.18 2.72 -12.25
C ILE A 19 16.58 4.09 -12.80
N SER A 20 15.68 5.07 -12.70
CA SER A 20 16.03 6.44 -13.02
C SER A 20 17.26 6.83 -12.19
N LEU A 21 18.17 7.59 -12.80
CA LEU A 21 19.49 7.97 -12.29
C LEU A 21 19.51 8.74 -10.94
N SER A 22 18.41 8.78 -10.19
CA SER A 22 18.22 9.60 -8.99
C SER A 22 17.90 8.81 -7.70
N LEU A 23 17.88 7.48 -7.71
CA LEU A 23 17.70 6.69 -6.49
C LEU A 23 19.04 6.49 -5.77
N ASP A 24 19.05 6.73 -4.46
CA ASP A 24 20.18 6.43 -3.58
C ASP A 24 20.58 4.94 -3.71
N SER A 25 21.87 4.69 -3.88
CA SER A 25 22.47 3.35 -3.94
C SER A 25 22.06 2.44 -2.77
N ASP A 26 21.84 3.01 -1.58
CA ASP A 26 21.33 2.27 -0.42
C ASP A 26 19.89 1.79 -0.64
N LEU A 27 19.02 2.67 -1.14
CA LEU A 27 17.63 2.34 -1.43
C LEU A 27 17.53 1.25 -2.50
N VAL A 28 18.34 1.34 -3.56
CA VAL A 28 18.41 0.32 -4.61
C VAL A 28 18.87 -1.01 -4.03
N SER A 29 19.89 -1.00 -3.17
CA SER A 29 20.40 -2.22 -2.54
C SER A 29 19.35 -2.87 -1.63
N ARG A 30 18.60 -2.06 -0.86
CA ARG A 30 17.49 -2.54 -0.03
C ARG A 30 16.35 -3.10 -0.87
N LEU A 31 15.96 -2.41 -1.94
CA LEU A 31 14.94 -2.91 -2.87
C LEU A 31 15.35 -4.24 -3.51
N LYS A 32 16.60 -4.36 -3.98
CA LYS A 32 17.10 -5.63 -4.55
C LYS A 32 17.09 -6.75 -3.53
N ARG A 33 17.63 -6.53 -2.31
CA ARG A 33 17.56 -7.53 -1.22
C ARG A 33 16.11 -7.91 -0.91
N PHE A 34 15.21 -6.94 -0.94
CA PHE A 34 13.79 -7.15 -0.71
C PHE A 34 13.16 -8.02 -1.81
N MET A 35 13.44 -7.73 -3.09
CA MET A 35 12.92 -8.47 -4.24
C MET A 35 13.49 -9.88 -4.36
N ASP A 36 14.80 -10.05 -4.10
CA ASP A 36 15.50 -11.33 -4.29
C ASP A 36 15.13 -12.37 -3.22
N LYS A 37 14.94 -11.93 -1.98
CA LYS A 37 14.73 -12.86 -0.84
C LYS A 37 13.28 -12.88 -0.36
N GLY A 38 12.48 -11.93 -0.81
CA GLY A 38 11.26 -11.56 -0.10
C GLY A 38 11.54 -11.23 1.38
N PRO A 39 10.51 -10.89 2.13
CA PRO A 39 10.61 -10.86 3.57
C PRO A 39 10.63 -12.31 4.10
N SER A 40 11.69 -12.71 4.83
CA SER A 40 11.77 -14.04 5.49
C SER A 40 10.69 -14.29 6.55
N ILE A 41 9.84 -13.31 6.83
CA ILE A 41 8.72 -13.35 7.77
C ILE A 41 7.48 -12.85 7.04
N CYS A 42 6.31 -13.42 7.36
CA CYS A 42 5.02 -12.97 6.86
C CYS A 42 4.93 -11.43 6.95
N PRO A 43 4.92 -10.73 5.81
CA PRO A 43 5.20 -9.31 5.75
C PRO A 43 3.93 -8.50 5.96
N VAL A 44 3.57 -8.47 7.23
CA VAL A 44 2.42 -7.75 7.73
C VAL A 44 2.83 -6.31 8.04
N ALA A 45 1.98 -5.36 7.67
CA ALA A 45 2.04 -3.99 8.19
C ALA A 45 0.89 -3.77 9.16
N THR A 46 1.20 -3.24 10.33
CA THR A 46 0.21 -2.91 11.37
C THR A 46 -0.07 -1.42 11.36
N LEU A 47 -1.35 -1.05 11.24
CA LEU A 47 -1.83 0.32 11.36
C LEU A 47 -2.65 0.46 12.65
N SER A 48 -2.07 1.13 13.64
CA SER A 48 -2.80 1.55 14.84
C SER A 48 -3.48 2.89 14.54
N THR A 49 -4.81 2.94 14.59
CA THR A 49 -5.61 4.16 14.34
C THR A 49 -6.30 4.64 15.62
N THR A 50 -6.89 5.84 15.57
CA THR A 50 -7.75 6.34 16.66
C THR A 50 -9.01 5.50 16.90
N MET A 51 -9.31 4.55 16.00
CA MET A 51 -10.51 3.71 16.04
C MET A 51 -10.21 2.23 16.38
N GLY A 52 -8.93 1.88 16.52
CA GLY A 52 -8.43 0.52 16.74
C GLY A 52 -7.25 0.20 15.84
N GLU A 53 -6.71 -1.01 16.01
CA GLU A 53 -5.56 -1.51 15.25
C GLU A 53 -5.97 -2.64 14.31
N PHE A 54 -5.39 -2.67 13.11
CA PHE A 54 -5.55 -3.75 12.15
C PHE A 54 -4.26 -4.04 11.40
N ASP A 55 -4.18 -5.23 10.84
CA ASP A 55 -3.01 -5.70 10.10
C ASP A 55 -3.35 -5.85 8.61
N ILE A 56 -2.38 -5.52 7.77
CA ILE A 56 -2.41 -5.71 6.32
C ILE A 56 -1.36 -6.75 5.95
N GLU A 57 -1.78 -7.87 5.38
CA GLU A 57 -0.92 -8.80 4.66
C GLU A 57 -0.60 -8.22 3.27
N LEU A 58 0.68 -8.20 2.91
CA LEU A 58 1.18 -7.57 1.69
C LEU A 58 1.53 -8.64 0.63
N TYR A 59 1.17 -8.37 -0.63
CA TYR A 59 1.24 -9.32 -1.76
C TYR A 59 2.52 -9.15 -2.59
N TRP A 60 3.68 -9.37 -1.98
CA TRP A 60 4.99 -9.06 -2.58
C TRP A 60 5.30 -9.73 -3.90
N HIS A 61 4.80 -10.94 -4.12
CA HIS A 61 4.99 -11.64 -5.39
C HIS A 61 4.19 -10.98 -6.54
N HIS A 62 3.09 -10.30 -6.21
CA HIS A 62 2.19 -9.70 -7.20
C HIS A 62 2.51 -8.22 -7.45
N ALA A 63 2.91 -7.49 -6.40
CA ALA A 63 3.16 -6.05 -6.45
C ALA A 63 4.40 -5.67 -5.59
N PRO A 64 5.60 -6.17 -5.93
CA PRO A 64 6.81 -5.99 -5.12
C PRO A 64 7.19 -4.54 -4.88
N ARG A 65 7.09 -3.67 -5.91
CA ARG A 65 7.44 -2.25 -5.79
C ARG A 65 6.44 -1.50 -4.91
N THR A 66 5.15 -1.77 -5.11
CA THR A 66 4.06 -1.15 -4.35
C THR A 66 4.17 -1.52 -2.88
N CYS A 67 4.38 -2.81 -2.60
CA CYS A 67 4.54 -3.28 -1.23
C CYS A 67 5.81 -2.71 -0.58
N PHE A 68 6.93 -2.58 -1.31
CA PHE A 68 8.17 -2.02 -0.76
C PHE A 68 8.03 -0.54 -0.43
N ASN A 69 7.36 0.22 -1.30
CA ASN A 69 6.97 1.59 -1.02
C ASN A 69 6.16 1.70 0.28
N PHE A 70 5.08 0.92 0.40
CA PHE A 70 4.23 0.95 1.57
C PHE A 70 4.99 0.57 2.85
N TYR A 71 5.78 -0.50 2.80
CA TYR A 71 6.60 -0.98 3.92
C TYR A 71 7.61 0.06 4.39
N GLU A 72 8.34 0.69 3.46
CA GLU A 72 9.33 1.70 3.80
C GLU A 72 8.69 2.97 4.38
N LEU A 73 7.52 3.37 3.87
CA LEU A 73 6.75 4.48 4.44
C LEU A 73 6.24 4.14 5.86
N CYS A 74 5.82 2.90 6.12
CA CYS A 74 5.52 2.46 7.49
C CYS A 74 6.77 2.48 8.38
N ARG A 75 7.89 1.91 7.92
CA ARG A 75 9.15 1.78 8.66
C ARG A 75 9.74 3.14 9.04
N THR A 76 9.62 4.12 8.16
CA THR A 76 10.09 5.50 8.36
C THR A 76 9.05 6.40 9.04
N HIS A 77 7.96 5.82 9.53
CA HIS A 77 6.89 6.54 10.26
C HIS A 77 6.17 7.60 9.43
N TYR A 78 6.24 7.54 8.10
CA TYR A 78 5.62 8.50 7.20
C TYR A 78 4.10 8.60 7.42
N TYR A 79 3.43 7.46 7.65
CA TYR A 79 1.99 7.41 7.87
C TYR A 79 1.54 7.87 9.27
N ASN A 80 2.46 8.12 10.20
CA ASN A 80 2.09 8.52 11.56
C ASN A 80 1.46 9.92 11.56
N GLY A 81 0.27 10.03 12.13
CA GLY A 81 -0.52 11.25 12.17
C GLY A 81 -1.38 11.49 10.92
N ILE A 82 -1.19 10.73 9.84
CA ILE A 82 -1.98 10.89 8.60
C ILE A 82 -3.44 10.49 8.84
N THR A 83 -4.35 11.32 8.37
CA THR A 83 -5.79 11.13 8.49
C THR A 83 -6.33 10.12 7.48
N ILE A 84 -7.42 9.46 7.86
CA ILE A 84 -8.32 8.85 6.87
C ILE A 84 -9.13 10.01 6.27
N HIS A 85 -8.64 10.59 5.17
CA HIS A 85 -9.19 11.83 4.63
C HIS A 85 -10.49 11.64 3.85
N LYS A 86 -10.83 10.41 3.47
CA LYS A 86 -12.06 10.08 2.76
C LYS A 86 -12.67 8.75 3.22
N VAL A 87 -13.98 8.75 3.45
CA VAL A 87 -14.78 7.55 3.76
C VAL A 87 -16.00 7.53 2.85
N VAL A 88 -15.99 6.65 1.86
CA VAL A 88 -17.13 6.41 0.97
C VAL A 88 -17.85 5.16 1.47
N ARG A 89 -18.96 5.36 2.18
CA ARG A 89 -19.74 4.27 2.78
C ARG A 89 -20.10 3.22 1.72
N ASN A 90 -19.96 1.95 2.08
CA ASN A 90 -20.18 0.80 1.19
C ASN A 90 -19.30 0.81 -0.08
N ALA A 91 -18.15 1.49 -0.07
CA ALA A 91 -17.16 1.42 -1.13
C ALA A 91 -15.75 1.26 -0.57
N PHE A 92 -15.17 2.31 0.04
CA PHE A 92 -13.80 2.28 0.55
C PHE A 92 -13.51 3.40 1.56
N ILE A 93 -12.42 3.23 2.31
CA ILE A 93 -11.75 4.30 3.05
C ILE A 93 -10.43 4.65 2.35
N GLN A 94 -10.01 5.92 2.38
CA GLN A 94 -8.78 6.41 1.74
C GLN A 94 -7.89 7.14 2.75
N SER A 95 -6.59 6.89 2.65
CA SER A 95 -5.56 7.50 3.50
C SER A 95 -4.26 7.70 2.71
N GLY A 96 -3.21 8.13 3.41
CA GLY A 96 -1.85 8.22 2.88
C GLY A 96 -1.50 9.58 2.28
N ASP A 97 -2.32 10.61 2.48
CA ASP A 97 -2.00 12.00 2.11
C ASP A 97 -1.62 12.82 3.36
N PRO A 98 -0.34 13.20 3.55
CA PRO A 98 0.08 14.04 4.68
C PRO A 98 -0.55 15.43 4.70
N THR A 99 -1.02 15.91 3.54
CA THR A 99 -1.64 17.23 3.41
C THR A 99 -3.13 17.21 3.69
N ASN A 100 -3.75 16.02 3.78
CA ASN A 100 -5.19 15.83 3.96
C ASN A 100 -6.06 16.51 2.86
N THR A 101 -5.48 16.80 1.68
CA THR A 101 -6.18 17.47 0.58
C THR A 101 -6.75 16.49 -0.45
N GLY A 102 -6.29 15.24 -0.42
CA GLY A 102 -6.45 14.23 -1.46
C GLY A 102 -5.49 14.38 -2.63
N ARG A 103 -4.59 15.37 -2.62
CA ARG A 103 -3.67 15.68 -3.74
C ARG A 103 -2.19 15.54 -3.37
N GLY A 104 -1.88 15.39 -2.09
CA GLY A 104 -0.51 15.23 -1.62
C GLY A 104 -0.07 13.76 -1.62
N GLY A 105 1.11 13.56 -1.03
CA GLY A 105 1.77 12.26 -0.98
C GLY A 105 3.00 12.22 -1.88
N LYS A 106 3.99 11.41 -1.49
CA LYS A 106 5.17 11.08 -2.29
C LYS A 106 5.48 9.59 -2.16
N SER A 107 6.21 9.04 -3.12
CA SER A 107 6.75 7.69 -3.01
C SER A 107 8.15 7.71 -2.39
N ILE A 108 8.66 6.54 -2.03
CA ILE A 108 10.07 6.40 -1.64
C ILE A 108 11.04 6.53 -2.83
N TYR A 109 10.51 6.44 -4.07
CA TYR A 109 11.28 6.46 -5.30
C TYR A 109 11.36 7.86 -5.94
N GLY A 110 10.74 8.87 -5.34
CA GLY A 110 10.56 10.20 -5.91
C GLY A 110 9.08 10.59 -5.97
N GLU A 111 8.68 11.34 -7.00
CA GLU A 111 7.31 11.84 -7.14
C GLU A 111 6.29 10.70 -7.29
N THR A 112 6.46 9.81 -8.27
CA THR A 112 5.54 8.71 -8.55
C THR A 112 6.25 7.39 -8.91
N PHE A 113 5.51 6.28 -8.99
CA PHE A 113 5.99 5.01 -9.53
C PHE A 113 4.92 4.25 -10.36
N PRO A 114 5.35 3.33 -11.25
CA PRO A 114 4.45 2.59 -12.16
C PRO A 114 3.41 1.70 -11.47
N ASP A 115 2.34 1.38 -12.20
CA ASP A 115 1.33 0.41 -11.75
C ASP A 115 1.87 -1.04 -11.81
N GLU A 116 1.39 -1.89 -10.89
CA GLU A 116 1.65 -3.33 -10.85
C GLU A 116 0.30 -4.07 -10.94
N LEU A 117 -0.24 -4.13 -12.15
CA LEU A 117 -1.56 -4.71 -12.43
C LEU A 117 -1.45 -6.21 -12.66
N ASN A 118 -1.88 -7.01 -11.68
CA ASN A 118 -1.89 -8.46 -11.78
C ASN A 118 -3.31 -8.98 -12.11
N PRO A 119 -3.51 -9.78 -13.18
CA PRO A 119 -4.83 -10.27 -13.58
C PRO A 119 -5.48 -11.22 -12.56
N GLU A 120 -4.70 -11.86 -11.68
CA GLU A 120 -5.18 -12.74 -10.61
C GLU A 120 -5.77 -11.96 -9.44
N LEU A 121 -5.40 -10.69 -9.28
CA LEU A 121 -5.88 -9.82 -8.23
C LEU A 121 -7.08 -9.00 -8.70
N LYS A 122 -8.16 -9.03 -7.92
CA LYS A 122 -9.42 -8.35 -8.19
C LYS A 122 -9.97 -7.71 -6.92
N HIS A 123 -10.68 -6.59 -7.08
CA HIS A 123 -11.35 -5.83 -6.03
C HIS A 123 -12.65 -6.52 -5.58
N THR A 124 -12.52 -7.76 -5.10
CA THR A 124 -13.64 -8.72 -4.90
C THR A 124 -14.32 -8.60 -3.55
N GLY A 125 -13.78 -7.86 -2.59
CA GLY A 125 -14.38 -7.80 -1.26
C GLY A 125 -13.76 -6.79 -0.32
N ALA A 126 -14.42 -6.65 0.84
CA ALA A 126 -13.96 -5.80 1.92
C ALA A 126 -12.56 -6.23 2.41
N GLY A 127 -11.73 -5.26 2.76
CA GLY A 127 -10.38 -5.46 3.23
C GLY A 127 -9.32 -5.54 2.14
N VAL A 128 -9.66 -5.63 0.85
CA VAL A 128 -8.66 -5.49 -0.23
C VAL A 128 -8.03 -4.09 -0.16
N VAL A 129 -6.70 -4.04 -0.30
CA VAL A 129 -5.90 -2.81 -0.24
C VAL A 129 -5.26 -2.56 -1.59
N SER A 130 -5.44 -1.35 -2.12
CA SER A 130 -4.85 -0.92 -3.40
C SER A 130 -4.36 0.52 -3.33
N MET A 131 -3.44 0.88 -4.23
CA MET A 131 -3.01 2.26 -4.40
C MET A 131 -4.13 3.12 -4.99
N VAL A 132 -4.01 4.44 -4.82
CA VAL A 132 -4.76 5.43 -5.61
C VAL A 132 -3.77 6.22 -6.44
N ASN A 133 -4.09 6.42 -7.71
CA ASN A 133 -3.28 7.19 -8.65
C ASN A 133 -4.11 8.31 -9.30
N ALA A 134 -3.44 9.25 -9.98
CA ALA A 134 -4.05 10.35 -10.72
C ALA A 134 -4.15 10.05 -12.23
N GLY A 135 -4.07 8.76 -12.59
CA GLY A 135 -3.85 8.26 -13.94
C GLY A 135 -2.83 7.12 -13.93
N PRO A 136 -2.66 6.39 -15.05
CA PRO A 136 -1.70 5.30 -15.14
C PRO A 136 -0.30 5.71 -14.66
N ASP A 137 0.36 4.83 -13.92
CA ASP A 137 1.75 4.97 -13.48
C ASP A 137 2.07 6.18 -12.57
N THR A 138 1.07 6.68 -11.84
CA THR A 138 1.22 7.85 -10.94
C THR A 138 1.03 7.51 -9.46
N ASN A 139 1.45 6.32 -9.03
CA ASN A 139 1.33 5.90 -7.63
C ASN A 139 2.26 6.70 -6.71
N THR A 140 1.77 7.09 -5.52
CA THR A 140 2.55 7.85 -4.53
C THR A 140 2.56 7.14 -3.16
N SER A 141 1.83 7.66 -2.17
CA SER A 141 1.66 7.08 -0.83
C SER A 141 0.21 6.87 -0.46
N GLN A 142 -0.73 7.38 -1.27
CA GLN A 142 -2.16 7.23 -1.02
C GLN A 142 -2.64 5.81 -1.37
N PHE A 143 -3.49 5.27 -0.50
CA PHE A 143 -4.07 3.94 -0.65
C PHE A 143 -5.54 3.95 -0.22
N ILE A 144 -6.28 2.94 -0.69
CA ILE A 144 -7.64 2.63 -0.25
C ILE A 144 -7.71 1.26 0.40
N ILE A 145 -8.68 1.12 1.31
CA ILE A 145 -9.11 -0.18 1.83
C ILE A 145 -10.60 -0.32 1.53
N LEU A 146 -10.95 -1.39 0.82
CA LEU A 146 -12.34 -1.61 0.41
C LEU A 146 -13.25 -1.97 1.58
N LEU A 147 -14.49 -1.50 1.51
CA LEU A 147 -15.60 -1.86 2.38
C LEU A 147 -16.61 -2.79 1.68
N SER A 148 -16.52 -2.90 0.35
CA SER A 148 -17.36 -3.75 -0.50
C SER A 148 -16.62 -4.06 -1.81
N PRO A 149 -17.09 -5.03 -2.63
CA PRO A 149 -16.51 -5.28 -3.95
C PRO A 149 -16.57 -4.04 -4.85
N GLN A 150 -15.50 -3.76 -5.61
CA GLN A 150 -15.41 -2.65 -6.55
C GLN A 150 -14.85 -3.11 -7.91
N PRO A 151 -15.60 -3.92 -8.71
CA PRO A 151 -15.08 -4.45 -9.99
C PRO A 151 -14.66 -3.37 -11.00
N SER A 152 -15.23 -2.16 -10.90
CA SER A 152 -14.88 -1.03 -11.76
C SER A 152 -13.45 -0.50 -11.55
N PHE A 153 -12.77 -0.94 -10.49
CA PHE A 153 -11.39 -0.61 -10.14
C PHE A 153 -10.37 -1.62 -10.70
N ASP A 154 -10.83 -2.79 -11.16
CA ASP A 154 -9.96 -3.82 -11.69
C ASP A 154 -9.18 -3.33 -12.91
N GLY A 155 -7.87 -3.59 -12.93
CA GLY A 155 -6.97 -3.14 -13.98
C GLY A 155 -6.67 -1.63 -13.99
N LYS A 156 -7.03 -0.89 -12.93
CA LYS A 156 -6.74 0.56 -12.80
C LYS A 156 -5.87 0.91 -11.60
N PHE A 157 -5.96 0.11 -10.54
CA PHE A 157 -5.24 0.36 -9.29
C PHE A 157 -4.49 -0.90 -8.86
N SER A 158 -3.22 -0.72 -8.50
CA SER A 158 -2.35 -1.79 -8.02
C SER A 158 -2.84 -2.32 -6.68
N ILE A 159 -3.42 -3.54 -6.68
CA ILE A 159 -3.74 -4.26 -5.45
C ILE A 159 -2.43 -4.79 -4.87
N PHE A 160 -2.15 -4.46 -3.62
CA PHE A 160 -0.89 -4.82 -2.98
C PHE A 160 -1.07 -5.51 -1.62
N GLY A 161 -2.30 -5.71 -1.17
CA GLY A 161 -2.53 -6.45 0.06
C GLY A 161 -3.99 -6.64 0.42
N ARG A 162 -4.19 -7.20 1.61
CA ARG A 162 -5.49 -7.35 2.25
C ARG A 162 -5.38 -7.14 3.76
N VAL A 163 -6.44 -6.68 4.38
CA VAL A 163 -6.59 -6.71 5.83
C VAL A 163 -6.65 -8.18 6.28
N SER A 164 -5.70 -8.59 7.12
CA SER A 164 -5.55 -9.96 7.62
C SER A 164 -5.98 -10.12 9.08
N ARG A 165 -5.95 -9.04 9.87
CA ARG A 165 -6.44 -8.99 11.27
C ARG A 165 -7.34 -7.78 11.49
N ASN A 166 -8.42 -7.94 12.26
CA ASN A 166 -9.32 -6.88 12.73
C ASN A 166 -10.01 -6.07 11.61
N LEU A 167 -10.58 -6.76 10.61
CA LEU A 167 -11.41 -6.12 9.57
C LEU A 167 -12.60 -5.31 10.15
N ASN A 168 -13.08 -5.67 11.34
CA ASN A 168 -14.11 -4.92 12.06
C ASN A 168 -13.68 -3.48 12.40
N VAL A 169 -12.39 -3.20 12.61
CA VAL A 169 -11.88 -1.82 12.82
C VAL A 169 -12.05 -1.02 11.53
N VAL A 170 -11.70 -1.59 10.38
CA VAL A 170 -11.89 -0.96 9.07
C VAL A 170 -13.39 -0.70 8.81
N ALA A 171 -14.25 -1.67 9.12
CA ALA A 171 -15.70 -1.50 9.03
C ALA A 171 -16.21 -0.38 9.97
N LYS A 172 -15.67 -0.27 11.18
CA LYS A 172 -16.00 0.80 12.13
C LYS A 172 -15.61 2.18 11.57
N ILE A 173 -14.42 2.30 10.98
CA ILE A 173 -13.98 3.52 10.28
C ILE A 173 -14.91 3.84 9.10
N GLY A 174 -15.31 2.82 8.32
CA GLY A 174 -16.22 2.97 7.19
C GLY A 174 -17.62 3.48 7.53
N ASN A 175 -18.01 3.43 8.81
CA ASN A 175 -19.33 3.83 9.31
C ASN A 175 -19.36 5.19 10.00
N VAL A 176 -18.23 5.91 10.10
CA VAL A 176 -18.20 7.26 10.67
C VAL A 176 -19.09 8.22 9.88
N ARG A 177 -19.53 9.29 10.53
CA ARG A 177 -20.28 10.37 9.86
C ARG A 177 -19.31 11.17 8.98
N THR A 178 -19.79 11.57 7.80
CA THR A 178 -18.99 12.31 6.83
C THR A 178 -19.70 13.57 6.36
N THR A 179 -18.93 14.53 5.86
CA THR A 179 -19.43 15.66 5.08
C THR A 179 -19.95 15.19 3.72
N PRO A 180 -20.64 16.05 2.94
CA PRO A 180 -21.04 15.73 1.57
C PRO A 180 -19.87 15.42 0.62
N LYS A 181 -18.64 15.84 0.97
CA LYS A 181 -17.40 15.52 0.24
C LYS A 181 -16.73 14.23 0.72
N PHE A 182 -17.40 13.46 1.57
CA PHE A 182 -16.94 12.19 2.14
C PHE A 182 -15.79 12.31 3.15
N ASN A 183 -15.46 13.51 3.64
CA ASN A 183 -14.49 13.67 4.72
C ASN A 183 -15.14 13.30 6.06
N PRO A 184 -14.49 12.54 6.96
CA PRO A 184 -15.00 12.32 8.30
C PRO A 184 -15.27 13.64 9.05
N ILE A 185 -16.39 13.71 9.77
CA ILE A 185 -16.70 14.86 10.66
C ILE A 185 -15.76 14.85 11.86
N ASP A 186 -15.63 13.68 12.48
CA ASP A 186 -14.73 13.44 13.60
C ASP A 186 -13.42 12.87 13.04
N THR A 187 -12.28 13.46 13.40
CA THR A 187 -10.97 13.07 12.85
C THR A 187 -10.63 11.62 13.15
N VAL A 188 -10.43 10.84 12.10
CA VAL A 188 -9.84 9.50 12.16
C VAL A 188 -8.42 9.58 11.59
N LYS A 189 -7.42 9.07 12.32
CA LYS A 189 -6.02 9.09 11.88
C LYS A 189 -5.27 7.81 12.24
N ILE A 190 -4.24 7.53 11.46
CA ILE A 190 -3.22 6.54 11.76
C ILE A 190 -2.34 7.15 12.86
N VAL A 191 -2.37 6.57 14.05
CA VAL A 191 -1.52 7.00 15.18
C VAL A 191 -0.11 6.45 14.97
N ARG A 192 0.00 5.21 14.50
CA ARG A 192 1.26 4.54 14.25
C ARG A 192 1.12 3.55 13.10
N ALA A 193 2.06 3.59 12.17
CA ALA A 193 2.30 2.52 11.22
C ALA A 193 3.60 1.81 11.60
N SER A 194 3.59 0.49 11.57
CA SER A 194 4.78 -0.32 11.84
C SER A 194 4.82 -1.58 11.00
N VAL A 195 6.03 -2.03 10.73
CA VAL A 195 6.33 -3.30 10.09
C VAL A 195 7.29 -4.08 10.99
N PRO A 196 7.25 -5.42 10.99
CA PRO A 196 8.22 -6.23 11.72
C PRO A 196 9.65 -5.84 11.35
N HIS A 197 10.54 -5.80 12.34
CA HIS A 197 11.96 -5.62 12.08
C HIS A 197 12.51 -6.82 11.30
N ILE A 198 12.95 -6.59 10.07
CA ILE A 198 13.72 -7.56 9.29
C ILE A 198 15.17 -7.47 9.80
N SER A 199 15.71 -8.58 10.33
CA SER A 199 17.13 -8.72 10.68
C SER A 199 17.98 -9.06 9.44
#